data_AF-A0AAJ0HJ98-F1
#
_entry.id   AF-A0AAJ0HJ98-F1
#
_cell.length_a   1.000
_cell.length_b   1.000
_cell.length_c   1.000
_cell.angle_alpha   90.00
_cell.angle_beta   90.00
_cell.angle_gamma   90.00
#
_symmetry.space_group_name_H-M   'P 1'
#
loop_
_entity.id
_entity.type
_entity.pdbx_description
1 polymer ?
#
loop_
_entity_poly.entity_id
_entity_poly.type
_entity_poly.pdbx_seq_one_letter_code
_entity_poly.pdbx_strand_id
1 'polypeptide(L)'
;MASTVASAAASTAASTPSSPNDDDLPPMPEMSMEPISYRGVLRETVNSLKLIFKANASAKRKGVLAQRSWVVAQLSHYGTAMRKDPLKDDSQRPPELIALEAKLNALWDARIAAHNAAFELWLTARVNRCGTLTEEADLDAKRFIARYFMENGMPAPYKLLQPMVLEKEADLPRGVHEAFVRIADAEEAEHDPMWVASVEAHFDLDRFIARYFLNTLFGVPVYQRTPHPVLVHGWVGTPQFHHRLSKITRCVKRLSATWFTKLDGSEMGIIGWAPGPNLVAEPMRVDIEREKAAAEARRVEEENRPWMYALQPHFFAYLEHRPPLASDAFDLRHLVGWWIVKCPATEKQWGGVPGNMTLDIVDQPTSRFGVQAAMDFHLMHGTMLLASTTDTLDRLGEWFAGFETDFEPMPGPEGRRRKKPAPKMPRELKETSMIVRPSEEAPKLGRVYVEWMGRQVGEGDVEIDEDNRNTGCIDFDLETRAVGMGTMVYASFFGRHKPLEFWVYKVSDHPLRLPEVWSNFCPRESGFGYQGFR
;
A
#
# COMPACT_ATOMS: atom_id res chain seq x y z
N MET A 1 99.40 23.94 -18.59
CA MET A 1 98.97 23.45 -19.92
C MET A 1 98.14 22.20 -19.69
N ALA A 2 96.82 22.34 -19.76
CA ALA A 2 95.86 21.28 -19.49
C ALA A 2 95.66 20.43 -20.76
N SER A 3 95.73 19.12 -20.62
CA SER A 3 95.45 18.14 -21.67
C SER A 3 94.15 17.43 -21.35
N THR A 4 93.18 17.59 -22.25
CA THR A 4 91.82 17.07 -22.19
C THR A 4 91.80 15.64 -22.73
N VAL A 5 91.32 14.68 -21.95
CA VAL A 5 90.99 13.32 -22.43
C VAL A 5 89.47 13.20 -22.43
N ALA A 6 88.88 13.15 -23.63
CA ALA A 6 87.47 12.90 -23.84
C ALA A 6 87.22 11.39 -23.91
N SER A 7 86.30 10.91 -23.07
CA SER A 7 85.75 9.54 -23.10
C SER A 7 84.48 9.53 -23.94
N ALA A 8 84.47 8.73 -25.01
CA ALA A 8 83.30 8.51 -25.86
C ALA A 8 82.50 7.31 -25.32
N ALA A 9 81.29 7.56 -24.80
CA ALA A 9 80.31 6.53 -24.51
C ALA A 9 79.34 6.40 -25.69
N ALA A 10 79.36 5.25 -26.36
CA ALA A 10 78.40 4.88 -27.37
C ALA A 10 77.07 4.46 -26.70
N SER A 11 76.03 5.26 -26.92
CA SER A 11 74.65 4.96 -26.51
C SER A 11 73.94 4.23 -27.66
N THR A 12 73.74 2.93 -27.51
CA THR A 12 72.86 2.14 -28.37
C THR A 12 71.42 2.31 -27.86
N ALA A 13 70.70 3.29 -28.41
CA ALA A 13 69.27 3.45 -28.21
C ALA A 13 68.53 2.33 -28.96
N ALA A 14 68.06 1.32 -28.23
CA ALA A 14 67.10 0.35 -28.74
C ALA A 14 65.75 1.07 -28.91
N SER A 15 65.23 1.07 -30.14
CA SER A 15 63.95 1.65 -30.49
C SER A 15 62.82 0.93 -29.75
N THR A 16 62.13 1.65 -28.85
CA THR A 16 60.91 1.18 -28.20
C THR A 16 59.83 0.98 -29.28
N PRO A 17 59.24 -0.22 -29.43
CA PRO A 17 58.14 -0.40 -30.37
C PRO A 17 56.96 0.46 -29.94
N SER A 18 56.38 1.20 -30.89
CA SER A 18 55.15 1.98 -30.71
C SER A 18 54.02 1.10 -30.16
N SER A 19 53.39 1.52 -29.06
CA SER A 19 52.21 0.85 -28.51
C SER A 19 51.15 0.62 -29.58
N PRO A 20 50.53 -0.56 -29.64
CA PRO A 20 49.39 -0.81 -30.53
C PRO A 20 48.24 0.14 -30.18
N ASN A 21 47.63 0.76 -31.20
CA ASN A 21 46.50 1.67 -31.04
C ASN A 21 45.32 0.97 -30.36
N ASP A 22 44.65 1.65 -29.42
CA ASP A 22 43.46 1.14 -28.70
C ASP A 22 42.27 0.84 -29.64
N ASP A 23 42.29 1.33 -30.89
CA ASP A 23 41.22 1.12 -31.88
C ASP A 23 41.10 -0.34 -32.39
N ASP A 24 42.10 -1.19 -32.15
CA ASP A 24 42.09 -2.62 -32.55
C ASP A 24 41.52 -3.55 -31.45
N LEU A 25 40.75 -3.03 -30.50
CA LEU A 25 40.06 -3.84 -29.51
C LEU A 25 38.69 -4.29 -30.03
N PRO A 26 38.30 -5.56 -29.85
CA PRO A 26 36.89 -5.90 -29.99
C PRO A 26 36.11 -5.02 -28.99
N PRO A 27 35.04 -4.33 -29.43
CA PRO A 27 34.25 -3.51 -28.55
C PRO A 27 33.77 -4.37 -27.38
N MET A 28 33.67 -3.77 -26.19
CA MET A 28 33.08 -4.45 -25.03
C MET A 28 31.74 -5.04 -25.50
N PRO A 29 31.49 -6.34 -25.29
CA PRO A 29 30.26 -6.95 -25.76
C PRO A 29 29.09 -6.28 -25.07
N GLU A 30 28.47 -5.32 -25.75
CA GLU A 30 27.26 -4.71 -25.27
C GLU A 30 26.20 -5.79 -25.23
N MET A 31 25.56 -5.93 -24.08
CA MET A 31 24.37 -6.75 -23.96
C MET A 31 23.26 -6.00 -24.71
N SER A 32 23.24 -6.11 -26.04
CA SER A 32 22.20 -5.51 -26.86
C SER A 32 20.89 -6.08 -26.35
N MET A 33 20.04 -5.25 -25.76
CA MET A 33 18.73 -5.65 -25.27
C MET A 33 17.74 -5.41 -26.40
N GLU A 34 17.97 -6.08 -27.54
CA GLU A 34 16.98 -6.06 -28.60
C GLU A 34 15.67 -6.63 -28.03
N PRO A 35 14.58 -5.86 -28.12
CA PRO A 35 13.31 -6.22 -27.51
C PRO A 35 12.84 -7.54 -28.09
N ILE A 36 12.57 -8.50 -27.21
CA ILE A 36 12.07 -9.82 -27.61
C ILE A 36 10.68 -9.59 -28.21
N SER A 37 10.60 -9.72 -29.54
CA SER A 37 9.34 -9.65 -30.29
C SER A 37 8.73 -11.05 -30.41
N TYR A 38 7.48 -11.20 -29.99
CA TYR A 38 6.70 -12.40 -30.25
C TYR A 38 5.48 -12.00 -31.08
N ARG A 39 5.36 -12.58 -32.29
CA ARG A 39 4.34 -12.20 -33.30
C ARG A 39 4.32 -10.71 -33.68
N GLY A 40 5.48 -10.04 -33.69
CA GLY A 40 5.61 -8.67 -34.20
C GLY A 40 5.35 -7.55 -33.18
N VAL A 41 5.12 -7.88 -31.91
CA VAL A 41 4.93 -6.88 -30.84
C VAL A 41 6.18 -6.79 -29.97
N LEU A 42 6.79 -5.60 -29.88
CA LEU A 42 7.96 -5.32 -29.05
C LEU A 42 7.61 -5.42 -27.55
N ARG A 43 8.43 -6.13 -26.78
CA ARG A 43 8.37 -6.13 -25.32
C ARG A 43 9.16 -4.96 -24.74
N GLU A 44 8.56 -4.21 -23.81
CA GLU A 44 9.25 -3.18 -23.01
C GLU A 44 10.41 -3.76 -22.18
N THR A 45 11.44 -2.94 -21.94
CA THR A 45 12.67 -3.40 -21.27
C THR A 45 12.41 -3.74 -19.80
N VAL A 46 13.23 -4.63 -19.23
CA VAL A 46 13.18 -4.96 -17.78
C VAL A 46 13.39 -3.72 -16.90
N ASN A 47 14.14 -2.72 -17.37
CA ASN A 47 14.33 -1.46 -16.65
C ASN A 47 13.08 -0.57 -16.71
N SER A 48 12.40 -0.49 -17.87
CA SER A 48 11.09 0.15 -18.00
C SER A 48 10.07 -0.48 -17.04
N LEU A 49 10.04 -1.82 -16.99
CA LEU A 49 9.16 -2.56 -16.09
C LEU A 49 9.54 -2.34 -14.61
N LYS A 50 10.83 -2.36 -14.26
CA LYS A 50 11.31 -2.11 -12.89
C LYS A 50 11.00 -0.70 -12.41
N LEU A 51 11.04 0.33 -13.26
CA LEU A 51 10.62 1.70 -12.94
C LEU A 51 9.12 1.76 -12.60
N ILE A 52 8.30 1.04 -13.36
CA ILE A 52 6.84 0.95 -13.14
C ILE A 52 6.52 0.21 -11.83
N PHE A 53 7.28 -0.84 -11.48
CA PHE A 53 7.09 -1.58 -10.23
C PHE A 53 7.70 -0.88 -9.00
N LYS A 54 8.83 -0.16 -9.15
CA LYS A 54 9.44 0.61 -8.05
C LYS A 54 8.62 1.84 -7.67
N ALA A 55 8.03 2.56 -8.63
CA ALA A 55 7.13 3.68 -8.36
C ALA A 55 5.87 3.26 -7.56
N ASN A 56 5.53 1.97 -7.56
CA ASN A 56 4.36 1.42 -6.87
C ASN A 56 4.71 0.52 -5.68
N ALA A 57 6.00 0.35 -5.33
CA ALA A 57 6.43 -0.52 -4.24
C ALA A 57 6.18 0.07 -2.84
N SER A 58 5.93 1.38 -2.72
CA SER A 58 5.54 2.01 -1.45
C SER A 58 4.05 1.83 -1.11
N ALA A 59 3.22 1.36 -2.05
CA ALA A 59 1.83 1.04 -1.79
C ALA A 59 1.67 -0.47 -1.54
N LYS A 60 1.35 -0.83 -0.29
CA LYS A 60 0.85 -2.17 0.10
C LYS A 60 -0.48 -2.48 -0.62
N ARG A 61 -0.49 -2.74 -1.93
CA ARG A 61 -1.67 -3.22 -2.68
C ARG A 61 -1.24 -4.16 -3.80
N LYS A 62 -0.99 -5.42 -3.45
CA LYS A 62 -0.76 -6.51 -4.43
C LYS A 62 -2.00 -6.83 -5.30
N GLY A 63 -3.19 -6.33 -4.96
CA GLY A 63 -4.44 -6.61 -5.70
C GLY A 63 -4.79 -5.66 -6.86
N VAL A 64 -4.18 -4.48 -6.96
CA VAL A 64 -4.64 -3.42 -7.91
C VAL A 64 -4.02 -3.56 -9.31
N LEU A 65 -2.89 -4.26 -9.44
CA LEU A 65 -2.25 -4.49 -10.74
C LEU A 65 -3.10 -5.33 -11.72
N ALA A 66 -4.00 -6.18 -11.20
CA ALA A 66 -4.88 -7.02 -12.01
C ALA A 66 -6.06 -6.27 -12.66
N GLN A 67 -6.28 -4.98 -12.35
CA GLN A 67 -7.44 -4.23 -12.82
C GLN A 67 -7.16 -3.15 -13.88
N ARG A 68 -5.90 -2.94 -14.29
CA ARG A 68 -5.61 -1.95 -15.34
C ARG A 68 -5.95 -2.51 -16.72
N SER A 69 -6.83 -1.80 -17.43
CA SER A 69 -7.41 -2.18 -18.74
C SER A 69 -6.37 -2.54 -19.81
N TRP A 70 -5.17 -1.96 -19.79
CA TRP A 70 -4.12 -2.30 -20.75
C TRP A 70 -3.41 -3.63 -20.43
N VAL A 71 -3.29 -4.03 -19.16
CA VAL A 71 -2.76 -5.35 -18.76
C VAL A 71 -3.77 -6.43 -19.15
N VAL A 72 -5.06 -6.15 -18.95
CA VAL A 72 -6.17 -7.00 -19.42
C VAL A 72 -6.19 -7.09 -20.94
N ALA A 73 -5.95 -5.98 -21.66
CA ALA A 73 -5.88 -5.97 -23.12
C ALA A 73 -4.68 -6.79 -23.64
N GLN A 74 -3.52 -6.67 -22.99
CA GLN A 74 -2.32 -7.39 -23.37
C GLN A 74 -2.46 -8.90 -23.12
N LEU A 75 -3.06 -9.31 -22.00
CA LEU A 75 -3.32 -10.72 -21.69
C LEU A 75 -4.45 -11.33 -22.55
N SER A 76 -5.52 -10.57 -22.82
CA SER A 76 -6.59 -10.98 -23.73
C SER A 76 -6.07 -11.19 -25.16
N HIS A 77 -5.10 -10.37 -25.59
CA HIS A 77 -4.45 -10.51 -26.90
C HIS A 77 -3.63 -11.82 -27.04
N TYR A 78 -3.18 -12.40 -25.92
CA TYR A 78 -2.53 -13.73 -25.90
C TYR A 78 -3.52 -14.90 -25.78
N GLY A 79 -4.84 -14.65 -25.81
CA GLY A 79 -5.87 -15.69 -25.70
C GLY A 79 -6.13 -16.15 -24.27
N THR A 80 -5.55 -15.48 -23.27
CA THR A 80 -5.70 -15.85 -21.86
C THR A 80 -6.94 -15.16 -21.27
N ALA A 81 -8.03 -15.91 -21.13
CA ALA A 81 -9.23 -15.42 -20.45
C ALA A 81 -8.96 -15.25 -18.94
N MET A 82 -8.97 -14.02 -18.45
CA MET A 82 -8.97 -13.74 -17.00
C MET A 82 -10.28 -14.23 -16.39
N ARG A 83 -10.27 -15.41 -15.76
CA ARG A 83 -11.23 -15.70 -14.69
C ARG A 83 -10.84 -14.87 -13.48
N LYS A 84 -11.80 -14.11 -12.93
CA LYS A 84 -11.64 -13.39 -11.65
C LYS A 84 -11.33 -14.42 -10.57
N ASP A 85 -10.07 -14.46 -10.15
CA ASP A 85 -9.45 -15.32 -9.14
C ASP A 85 -9.47 -16.84 -9.39
N PRO A 86 -8.29 -17.41 -9.67
CA PRO A 86 -7.70 -18.36 -8.74
C PRO A 86 -6.16 -18.30 -8.77
N LEU A 87 -5.54 -17.40 -8.01
CA LEU A 87 -4.07 -17.37 -7.84
C LEU A 87 -3.70 -17.61 -6.38
N LYS A 88 -4.00 -18.82 -5.90
CA LYS A 88 -3.33 -19.40 -4.74
C LYS A 88 -2.84 -20.83 -4.96
N ASP A 89 -3.14 -21.43 -6.10
CA ASP A 89 -2.71 -22.79 -6.40
C ASP A 89 -1.94 -22.82 -7.71
N ASP A 90 -0.61 -22.94 -7.63
CA ASP A 90 0.29 -23.04 -8.79
C ASP A 90 -0.03 -24.27 -9.67
N SER A 91 -0.88 -25.19 -9.17
CA SER A 91 -1.31 -26.40 -9.86
C SER A 91 -2.32 -26.19 -11.00
N GLN A 92 -2.86 -24.97 -11.19
CA GLN A 92 -3.84 -24.69 -12.27
C GLN A 92 -3.32 -23.76 -13.38
N ARG A 93 -2.01 -23.56 -13.53
CA ARG A 93 -1.49 -22.81 -14.70
C ARG A 93 -1.71 -23.61 -15.99
N PRO A 94 -2.23 -23.01 -17.07
CA PRO A 94 -2.35 -23.69 -18.35
C PRO A 94 -1.00 -24.24 -18.82
N PRO A 95 -0.93 -25.50 -19.32
CA PRO A 95 0.34 -26.12 -19.71
C PRO A 95 1.06 -25.34 -20.81
N GLU A 96 0.34 -24.61 -21.66
CA GLU A 96 0.90 -23.71 -22.67
C GLU A 96 1.68 -22.54 -22.07
N LEU A 97 1.20 -21.97 -20.95
CA LEU A 97 1.88 -20.87 -20.26
C LEU A 97 3.17 -21.37 -19.60
N ILE A 98 3.13 -22.56 -18.98
CA ILE A 98 4.31 -23.20 -18.38
C ILE A 98 5.36 -23.47 -19.47
N ALA A 99 4.94 -24.00 -20.62
CA ALA A 99 5.84 -24.26 -21.75
C ALA A 99 6.47 -22.97 -22.32
N LEU A 100 5.68 -21.89 -22.41
CA LEU A 100 6.17 -20.58 -22.87
C LEU A 100 7.17 -19.97 -21.88
N GLU A 101 6.89 -20.03 -20.58
CA GLU A 101 7.78 -19.54 -19.51
C GLU A 101 9.10 -20.32 -19.53
N ALA A 102 9.04 -21.65 -19.61
CA ALA A 102 10.23 -22.50 -19.73
C ALA A 102 11.06 -22.16 -20.98
N LYS A 103 10.42 -21.94 -22.13
CA LYS A 103 11.10 -21.55 -23.37
C LYS A 103 11.78 -20.18 -23.24
N LEU A 104 11.11 -19.20 -22.63
CA LEU A 104 11.68 -17.86 -22.42
C LEU A 104 12.86 -17.88 -21.45
N ASN A 105 12.77 -18.67 -20.38
CA ASN A 105 13.87 -18.85 -19.44
C ASN A 105 15.07 -19.51 -20.13
N ALA A 106 14.86 -20.55 -20.92
CA ALA A 106 15.94 -21.19 -21.69
C ALA A 106 16.63 -20.22 -22.68
N LEU A 107 15.85 -19.35 -23.36
CA LEU A 107 16.41 -18.32 -24.25
C LEU A 107 17.21 -17.26 -23.48
N TRP A 108 16.73 -16.87 -22.30
CA TRP A 108 17.42 -15.92 -21.43
C TRP A 108 18.73 -16.49 -20.91
N ASP A 109 18.71 -17.73 -20.41
CA ASP A 109 19.89 -18.43 -19.92
C ASP A 109 20.94 -18.60 -21.01
N ALA A 110 20.52 -18.95 -22.24
CA ALA A 110 21.42 -19.01 -23.39
C ALA A 110 22.05 -17.65 -23.73
N ARG A 111 21.29 -16.56 -23.63
CA ARG A 111 21.80 -15.19 -23.90
C ARG A 111 22.78 -14.73 -22.82
N ILE A 112 22.49 -15.00 -21.55
CA ILE A 112 23.42 -14.74 -20.44
C ILE A 112 24.71 -15.55 -20.63
N ALA A 113 24.59 -16.84 -20.96
CA ALA A 113 25.75 -17.69 -21.19
C ALA A 113 26.62 -17.17 -22.35
N ALA A 114 26.01 -16.76 -23.46
CA ALA A 114 26.72 -16.16 -24.59
C ALA A 114 27.39 -14.82 -24.23
N HIS A 115 26.70 -13.96 -23.48
CA HIS A 115 27.27 -12.69 -23.03
C HIS A 115 28.45 -12.91 -22.07
N ASN A 116 28.31 -13.81 -21.10
CA ASN A 116 29.39 -14.13 -20.17
C ASN A 116 30.58 -14.73 -20.92
N ALA A 117 30.37 -15.60 -21.91
CA ALA A 117 31.46 -16.14 -22.73
C ALA A 117 32.17 -15.05 -23.55
N ALA A 118 31.41 -14.12 -24.14
CA ALA A 118 31.97 -12.98 -24.86
C ALA A 118 32.74 -12.04 -23.94
N PHE A 119 32.21 -11.76 -22.74
CA PHE A 119 32.87 -10.95 -21.71
C PHE A 119 34.17 -11.59 -21.23
N GLU A 120 34.18 -12.91 -21.01
CA GLU A 120 35.38 -13.64 -20.62
C GLU A 120 36.47 -13.59 -21.71
N LEU A 121 36.10 -13.71 -22.99
CA LEU A 121 37.02 -13.56 -24.13
C LEU A 121 37.57 -12.13 -24.21
N TRP A 122 36.71 -11.12 -24.07
CA TRP A 122 37.10 -9.71 -24.05
C TRP A 122 38.07 -9.44 -22.89
N LEU A 123 37.75 -9.93 -21.69
CA LEU A 123 38.57 -9.78 -20.50
C LEU A 123 39.92 -10.49 -20.66
N THR A 124 39.95 -11.69 -21.27
CA THR A 124 41.20 -12.39 -21.59
C THR A 124 42.05 -11.60 -22.57
N ALA A 125 41.43 -11.05 -23.63
CA ALA A 125 42.12 -10.23 -24.60
C ALA A 125 42.68 -8.94 -23.98
N ARG A 126 41.94 -8.30 -23.07
CA ARG A 126 42.36 -7.09 -22.38
C ARG A 126 43.49 -7.36 -21.38
N VAL A 127 43.37 -8.42 -20.56
CA VAL A 127 44.45 -8.87 -19.64
C VAL A 127 45.75 -9.16 -20.38
N ASN A 128 45.68 -9.81 -21.54
CA ASN A 128 46.88 -10.12 -22.34
C ASN A 128 47.55 -8.88 -22.95
N ARG A 129 46.88 -7.73 -22.95
CA ARG A 129 47.41 -6.45 -23.45
C ARG A 129 47.85 -5.50 -22.33
N CYS A 130 47.59 -5.81 -21.06
CA CYS A 130 48.11 -5.03 -19.93
C CYS A 130 49.63 -4.95 -20.02
N GLY A 131 50.17 -3.72 -19.98
CA GLY A 131 51.61 -3.48 -20.06
C GLY A 131 52.30 -3.68 -18.71
N THR A 132 51.53 -3.62 -17.62
CA THR A 132 52.05 -3.71 -16.25
C THR A 132 51.25 -4.68 -15.38
N LEU A 133 51.88 -5.19 -14.33
CA LEU A 133 51.26 -6.08 -13.34
C LEU A 133 50.19 -5.35 -12.51
N THR A 134 50.34 -4.04 -12.32
CA THR A 134 49.33 -3.18 -11.68
C THR A 134 48.05 -3.12 -12.52
N GLU A 135 48.17 -2.81 -13.81
CA GLU A 135 47.02 -2.77 -14.73
C GLU A 135 46.27 -4.11 -14.77
N GLU A 136 47.00 -5.23 -14.76
CA GLU A 136 46.38 -6.57 -14.74
C GLU A 136 45.65 -6.84 -13.42
N ALA A 137 46.24 -6.46 -12.29
CA ALA A 137 45.63 -6.62 -10.96
C ALA A 137 44.37 -5.75 -10.78
N ASP A 138 44.37 -4.53 -11.33
CA ASP A 138 43.24 -3.60 -11.26
C ASP A 138 42.10 -4.02 -12.20
N LEU A 139 42.41 -4.62 -13.35
CA LEU A 139 41.41 -5.08 -14.31
C LEU A 139 40.64 -6.31 -13.82
N ASP A 140 41.33 -7.33 -13.30
CA ASP A 140 40.71 -8.51 -12.67
C ASP A 140 41.62 -9.15 -11.62
N ALA A 141 41.46 -8.70 -10.37
CA ALA A 141 42.21 -9.19 -9.23
C ALA A 141 42.13 -10.72 -9.06
N LYS A 142 41.01 -11.37 -9.41
CA LYS A 142 40.87 -12.83 -9.24
C LYS A 142 41.73 -13.57 -10.25
N ARG A 143 41.70 -13.16 -11.52
CA ARG A 143 42.54 -13.75 -12.58
C ARG A 143 44.00 -13.48 -12.34
N PHE A 144 44.34 -12.27 -11.90
CA PHE A 144 45.69 -11.91 -11.50
C PHE A 144 46.20 -12.85 -10.39
N ILE A 145 45.43 -13.05 -9.31
CA ILE A 145 45.80 -13.99 -8.24
C ILE A 145 45.92 -15.42 -8.80
N ALA A 146 44.95 -15.86 -9.61
CA ALA A 146 44.97 -17.21 -10.17
C ALA A 146 46.19 -17.46 -11.07
N ARG A 147 46.59 -16.47 -11.87
CA ARG A 147 47.71 -16.56 -12.81
C ARG A 147 49.05 -16.66 -12.09
N TYR A 148 49.29 -15.76 -11.14
CA TYR A 148 50.60 -15.60 -10.51
C TYR A 148 50.76 -16.35 -9.18
N PHE A 149 49.66 -16.66 -8.48
CA PHE A 149 49.72 -17.23 -7.14
C PHE A 149 49.04 -18.59 -7.01
N MET A 150 48.30 -19.07 -8.02
CA MET A 150 47.61 -20.36 -7.95
C MET A 150 48.05 -21.34 -9.04
N GLU A 151 47.97 -22.63 -8.75
CA GLU A 151 48.06 -23.72 -9.72
C GLU A 151 47.05 -24.79 -9.34
N ASN A 152 46.20 -25.19 -10.30
CA ASN A 152 45.08 -26.12 -10.07
C ASN A 152 44.15 -25.69 -8.91
N GLY A 153 43.92 -24.38 -8.78
CA GLY A 153 43.06 -23.80 -7.73
C GLY A 153 43.68 -23.75 -6.33
N MET A 154 44.93 -24.18 -6.16
CA MET A 154 45.65 -24.17 -4.89
C MET A 154 46.77 -23.13 -4.93
N PRO A 155 47.12 -22.49 -3.79
CA PRO A 155 48.27 -21.60 -3.72
C PRO A 155 49.57 -22.30 -4.19
N ALA A 156 50.27 -21.69 -5.13
CA ALA A 156 51.50 -22.21 -5.72
C ALA A 156 52.68 -21.29 -5.32
N PRO A 157 53.25 -21.47 -4.11
CA PRO A 157 54.24 -20.54 -3.54
C PRO A 157 55.53 -20.43 -4.36
N TYR A 158 55.79 -21.39 -5.26
CA TYR A 158 56.95 -21.38 -6.15
C TYR A 158 56.77 -20.50 -7.40
N LYS A 159 55.54 -20.08 -7.74
CA LYS A 159 55.29 -19.23 -8.92
C LYS A 159 55.84 -17.81 -8.77
N LEU A 160 56.02 -17.34 -7.54
CA LEU A 160 56.57 -16.03 -7.21
C LEU A 160 57.69 -16.17 -6.18
N LEU A 161 58.91 -16.40 -6.68
CA LEU A 161 60.10 -16.45 -5.83
C LEU A 161 60.56 -15.06 -5.37
N GLN A 162 60.08 -14.00 -6.00
CA GLN A 162 60.38 -12.62 -5.66
C GLN A 162 59.08 -11.87 -5.30
N PRO A 163 59.12 -10.98 -4.29
CA PRO A 163 57.98 -10.15 -3.95
C PRO A 163 57.62 -9.25 -5.15
N MET A 164 56.36 -9.32 -5.56
CA MET A 164 55.83 -8.47 -6.62
C MET A 164 55.43 -7.12 -6.03
N VAL A 165 55.95 -6.03 -6.61
CA VAL A 165 55.57 -4.67 -6.22
C VAL A 165 54.50 -4.21 -7.22
N LEU A 166 53.26 -4.11 -6.74
CA LEU A 166 52.22 -3.39 -7.46
C LEU A 166 52.39 -1.92 -7.14
N GLU A 167 52.87 -1.15 -8.11
CA GLU A 167 52.96 0.30 -7.97
C GLU A 167 51.54 0.83 -7.82
N LYS A 168 51.19 1.24 -6.61
CA LYS A 168 49.92 1.92 -6.36
C LYS A 168 50.01 3.24 -7.12
N GLU A 169 49.22 3.36 -8.18
CA GLU A 169 49.17 4.52 -9.06
C GLU A 169 49.24 5.81 -8.22
N ALA A 170 50.39 6.49 -8.28
CA ALA A 170 50.58 7.78 -7.61
C ALA A 170 49.59 8.84 -8.14
N ASP A 171 48.92 8.53 -9.25
CA ASP A 171 47.95 9.37 -9.94
C ASP A 171 46.50 9.18 -9.46
N LEU A 172 46.15 8.15 -8.67
CA LEU A 172 44.76 8.02 -8.19
C LEU A 172 44.30 9.27 -7.38
N PRO A 173 45.09 9.80 -6.41
CA PRO A 173 44.72 11.04 -5.72
C PRO A 173 44.56 12.23 -6.68
N ARG A 174 45.33 12.25 -7.76
CA ARG A 174 45.25 13.29 -8.80
C ARG A 174 43.98 13.13 -9.64
N GLY A 175 43.71 11.93 -10.14
CA GLY A 175 42.50 11.62 -10.92
C GLY A 175 41.22 11.88 -10.13
N VAL A 176 41.17 11.52 -8.84
CA VAL A 176 40.00 11.83 -7.99
C VAL A 176 39.88 13.35 -7.75
N HIS A 177 40.99 14.08 -7.64
CA HIS A 177 40.95 15.54 -7.53
C HIS A 177 40.44 16.19 -8.83
N GLU A 178 40.96 15.77 -9.98
CA GLU A 178 40.53 16.27 -11.29
C GLU A 178 39.06 15.95 -11.55
N ALA A 179 38.61 14.73 -11.21
CA ALA A 179 37.19 14.36 -11.28
C ALA A 179 36.31 15.21 -10.35
N PHE A 180 36.76 15.47 -9.12
CA PHE A 180 36.05 16.34 -8.18
C PHE A 180 35.93 17.78 -8.70
N VAL A 181 37.01 18.33 -9.29
CA VAL A 181 37.00 19.68 -9.87
C VAL A 181 36.00 19.75 -11.05
N ARG A 182 35.99 18.73 -11.91
CA ARG A 182 35.07 18.66 -13.06
C ARG A 182 33.59 18.66 -12.69
N ILE A 183 33.21 18.22 -11.48
CA ILE A 183 31.81 18.29 -11.02
C ILE A 183 31.31 19.74 -11.01
N ALA A 184 32.17 20.70 -10.67
CA ALA A 184 31.82 22.12 -10.64
C ALA A 184 31.83 22.78 -12.03
N ASP A 185 32.47 22.14 -13.02
CA ASP A 185 32.54 22.63 -14.40
C ASP A 185 31.42 22.04 -15.30
N ALA A 186 30.57 21.15 -14.75
CA ALA A 186 29.46 20.55 -15.48
C ALA A 186 28.42 21.62 -15.86
N GLU A 187 27.78 21.51 -17.03
CA GLU A 187 26.76 22.48 -17.49
C GLU A 187 25.57 22.59 -16.51
N GLU A 188 25.26 21.51 -15.81
CA GLU A 188 24.24 21.47 -14.75
C GLU A 188 24.58 22.39 -13.56
N ALA A 189 25.86 22.71 -13.36
CA ALA A 189 26.31 23.61 -12.30
C ALA A 189 25.79 25.04 -12.47
N GLU A 190 25.52 25.46 -13.71
CA GLU A 190 24.98 26.79 -14.00
C GLU A 190 23.50 26.92 -13.58
N HIS A 191 22.76 25.81 -13.62
CA HIS A 191 21.31 25.79 -13.42
C HIS A 191 20.91 25.50 -11.97
N ASP A 192 21.70 24.71 -11.24
CA ASP A 192 21.39 24.37 -9.85
C ASP A 192 22.66 24.24 -8.98
N PRO A 193 23.07 25.32 -8.29
CA PRO A 193 24.22 25.31 -7.38
C PRO A 193 24.09 24.26 -6.25
N MET A 194 22.86 23.91 -5.87
CA MET A 194 22.59 22.90 -4.85
C MET A 194 22.90 21.49 -5.38
N TRP A 195 22.70 21.24 -6.67
CA TRP A 195 23.05 19.97 -7.30
C TRP A 195 24.56 19.72 -7.22
N VAL A 196 25.39 20.71 -7.54
CA VAL A 196 26.86 20.61 -7.50
C VAL A 196 27.34 20.21 -6.10
N ALA A 197 26.90 20.95 -5.07
CA ALA A 197 27.26 20.66 -3.69
C ALA A 197 26.80 19.25 -3.27
N SER A 198 25.65 18.81 -3.79
CA SER A 198 25.14 17.46 -3.54
C SER A 198 26.03 16.41 -4.17
N VAL A 199 26.37 16.53 -5.45
CA VAL A 199 27.21 15.57 -6.17
C VAL A 199 28.61 15.52 -5.57
N GLU A 200 29.21 16.67 -5.25
CA GLU A 200 30.52 16.74 -4.60
C GLU A 200 30.54 16.02 -3.24
N ALA A 201 29.53 16.26 -2.40
CA ALA A 201 29.43 15.61 -1.10
C ALA A 201 29.29 14.09 -1.22
N HIS A 202 28.58 13.60 -2.24
CA HIS A 202 28.42 12.17 -2.48
C HIS A 202 29.65 11.52 -3.12
N PHE A 203 30.37 12.27 -3.96
CA PHE A 203 31.58 11.78 -4.64
C PHE A 203 32.75 11.64 -3.66
N ASP A 204 33.10 12.72 -2.96
CA ASP A 204 34.17 12.71 -1.97
C ASP A 204 33.88 13.72 -0.86
N LEU A 205 33.37 13.19 0.25
CA LEU A 205 32.97 14.01 1.38
C LEU A 205 34.13 14.76 2.04
N ASP A 206 35.35 14.20 2.02
CA ASP A 206 36.51 14.86 2.64
C ASP A 206 36.95 16.07 1.78
N ARG A 207 36.96 15.92 0.44
CA ARG A 207 37.20 17.03 -0.49
C ARG A 207 36.08 18.07 -0.47
N PHE A 208 34.83 17.66 -0.35
CA PHE A 208 33.69 18.57 -0.15
C PHE A 208 33.90 19.42 1.10
N ILE A 209 34.19 18.79 2.25
CA ILE A 209 34.40 19.53 3.51
C ILE A 209 35.61 20.48 3.38
N ALA A 210 36.67 20.04 2.70
CA ALA A 210 37.83 20.86 2.43
C ALA A 210 37.52 22.08 1.54
N ARG A 211 36.69 21.90 0.51
CA ARG A 211 36.32 22.95 -0.45
C ARG A 211 35.43 24.01 0.20
N TYR A 212 34.46 23.63 1.01
CA TYR A 212 33.50 24.60 1.57
C TYR A 212 33.92 25.12 2.94
N PHE A 213 34.57 24.32 3.78
CA PHE A 213 34.72 24.65 5.21
C PHE A 213 36.16 24.76 5.71
N LEU A 214 37.15 24.19 5.01
CA LEU A 214 38.56 24.22 5.43
C LEU A 214 39.41 25.01 4.42
N ASN A 215 40.70 25.21 4.72
CA ASN A 215 41.67 25.76 3.77
C ASN A 215 42.37 24.68 2.93
N THR A 216 42.49 23.45 3.44
CA THR A 216 43.09 22.27 2.79
C THR A 216 42.37 20.99 3.24
N LEU A 217 42.73 19.82 2.68
CA LEU A 217 42.08 18.53 2.98
C LEU A 217 42.06 18.16 4.47
N PHE A 218 43.08 18.60 5.22
CA PHE A 218 43.19 18.43 6.68
C PHE A 218 43.38 19.78 7.38
N GLY A 219 42.74 20.80 6.79
CA GLY A 219 43.00 22.19 7.08
C GLY A 219 42.33 22.74 8.33
N VAL A 220 42.59 24.02 8.58
CA VAL A 220 41.94 24.81 9.63
C VAL A 220 40.58 25.30 9.10
N PRO A 221 39.53 25.36 9.95
CA PRO A 221 38.23 25.94 9.58
C PRO A 221 38.34 27.37 9.02
N VAL A 222 37.66 27.64 7.90
CA VAL A 222 37.59 28.96 7.25
C VAL A 222 36.15 29.46 7.23
N TYR A 223 35.75 30.15 8.30
CA TYR A 223 34.36 30.58 8.50
C TYR A 223 33.81 31.49 7.40
N GLN A 224 34.67 32.27 6.74
CA GLN A 224 34.28 33.22 5.70
C GLN A 224 33.97 32.56 4.36
N ARG A 225 34.42 31.32 4.14
CA ARG A 225 34.28 30.62 2.85
C ARG A 225 32.83 30.23 2.55
N THR A 226 32.07 29.95 3.60
CA THR A 226 30.69 29.49 3.50
C THR A 226 29.91 30.07 4.67
N PRO A 227 29.52 31.37 4.58
CA PRO A 227 28.82 32.06 5.66
C PRO A 227 27.38 31.55 5.84
N HIS A 228 26.80 30.97 4.78
CA HIS A 228 25.48 30.36 4.78
C HIS A 228 25.61 28.82 4.73
N PRO A 229 24.73 28.07 5.42
CA PRO A 229 24.75 26.62 5.32
C PRO A 229 24.54 26.13 3.88
N VAL A 230 25.25 25.06 3.52
CA VAL A 230 25.14 24.38 2.23
C VAL A 230 24.04 23.34 2.32
N LEU A 231 23.12 23.37 1.36
CA LEU A 231 22.09 22.36 1.19
C LEU A 231 22.64 21.23 0.32
N VAL A 232 22.46 20.00 0.80
CA VAL A 232 22.90 18.77 0.14
C VAL A 232 21.69 17.85 0.04
N HIS A 233 21.26 17.54 -1.17
CA HIS A 233 20.25 16.53 -1.39
C HIS A 233 20.80 15.17 -1.02
N GLY A 234 20.13 14.47 -0.11
CA GLY A 234 20.36 13.05 0.13
C GLY A 234 19.84 12.27 -1.07
N TRP A 235 20.70 12.03 -2.05
CA TRP A 235 20.42 11.07 -3.12
C TRP A 235 20.48 9.68 -2.49
N VAL A 236 19.34 9.25 -1.93
CA VAL A 236 19.20 7.97 -1.20
C VAL A 236 20.37 7.80 -0.23
N GLY A 237 20.49 8.74 0.71
CA GLY A 237 21.54 8.76 1.72
C GLY A 237 21.53 7.42 2.45
N THR A 238 22.45 6.53 2.08
CA THR A 238 22.64 5.31 2.86
C THR A 238 22.94 5.76 4.29
N PRO A 239 22.49 5.03 5.33
CA PRO A 239 22.85 5.34 6.72
C PRO A 239 24.36 5.55 6.94
N GLN A 240 25.18 5.02 6.03
CA GLN A 240 26.63 5.21 5.96
C GLN A 240 27.03 6.66 5.62
N PHE A 241 26.37 7.34 4.68
CA PHE A 241 26.65 8.75 4.37
C PHE A 241 26.37 9.64 5.57
N HIS A 242 25.21 9.46 6.22
CA HIS A 242 24.86 10.19 7.45
C HIS A 242 25.86 9.95 8.57
N HIS A 243 26.26 8.69 8.77
CA HIS A 243 27.26 8.34 9.76
C HIS A 243 28.61 8.99 9.46
N ARG A 244 29.07 8.95 8.20
CA ARG A 244 30.35 9.54 7.80
C ARG A 244 30.35 11.05 7.94
N LEU A 245 29.30 11.73 7.49
CA LEU A 245 29.18 13.18 7.67
C LEU A 245 29.15 13.56 9.14
N SER A 246 28.34 12.88 9.95
CA SER A 246 28.27 13.14 11.39
C SER A 246 29.62 12.96 12.08
N LYS A 247 30.42 11.99 11.64
CA LYS A 247 31.78 11.77 12.13
C LYS A 247 32.69 12.94 11.77
N ILE A 248 32.68 13.38 10.50
CA ILE A 248 33.53 14.48 10.02
C ILE A 248 33.14 15.80 10.69
N THR A 249 31.84 16.11 10.80
CA THR A 249 31.39 17.36 11.42
C THR A 249 31.76 17.46 12.89
N ARG A 250 31.88 16.32 13.60
CA ARG A 250 32.40 16.30 14.99
C ARG A 250 33.91 16.58 15.07
N CYS A 251 34.66 16.26 14.03
CA CYS A 251 36.10 16.52 13.97
C CYS A 251 36.42 17.99 13.60
N VAL A 252 35.50 18.70 12.96
CA VAL A 252 35.69 20.11 12.56
C VAL A 252 34.99 21.05 13.55
N LYS A 253 35.78 21.85 14.27
CA LYS A 253 35.26 22.76 15.31
C LYS A 253 34.16 23.66 14.76
N ARG A 254 32.99 23.67 15.43
CA ARG A 254 31.77 24.42 15.08
C ARG A 254 31.07 24.02 13.77
N LEU A 255 31.53 23.00 13.05
CA LEU A 255 30.78 22.49 11.92
C LEU A 255 29.64 21.61 12.45
N SER A 256 28.44 21.80 11.89
CA SER A 256 27.27 21.00 12.23
C SER A 256 26.54 20.59 10.97
N ALA A 257 25.86 19.45 11.04
CA ALA A 257 24.94 19.02 9.99
C ALA A 257 23.60 18.65 10.62
N THR A 258 22.53 19.03 9.94
CA THR A 258 21.14 18.72 10.33
C THR A 258 20.43 18.12 9.12
N TRP A 259 19.55 17.17 9.37
CA TRP A 259 18.81 16.46 8.31
C TRP A 259 17.31 16.58 8.56
N PHE A 260 16.54 16.52 7.48
CA PHE A 260 15.10 16.30 7.52
C PHE A 260 14.63 15.61 6.23
N THR A 261 13.47 14.98 6.33
CA THR A 261 12.82 14.27 5.23
C THR A 261 11.70 15.15 4.68
N LYS A 262 11.75 15.43 3.37
CA LYS A 262 10.69 16.12 2.63
C LYS A 262 9.45 15.22 2.50
N LEU A 263 8.36 15.80 2.01
CA LEU A 263 7.10 15.08 1.79
C LEU A 263 7.18 13.95 0.77
N ASP A 264 8.02 14.12 -0.26
CA ASP A 264 8.28 13.11 -1.28
C ASP A 264 9.15 11.95 -0.78
N GLY A 265 9.57 11.99 0.50
CA GLY A 265 10.46 11.01 1.10
C GLY A 265 11.94 11.24 0.81
N SER A 266 12.30 12.26 0.02
CA SER A 266 13.70 12.62 -0.19
C SER A 266 14.28 13.25 1.08
N GLU A 267 15.54 12.97 1.34
CA GLU A 267 16.26 13.54 2.48
C GLU A 267 17.03 14.78 2.03
N MET A 268 17.11 15.78 2.91
CA MET A 268 17.91 16.97 2.71
C MET A 268 18.81 17.19 3.92
N GLY A 269 20.11 17.29 3.65
CA GLY A 269 21.13 17.67 4.61
C GLY A 269 21.44 19.15 4.53
N ILE A 270 21.60 19.78 5.68
CA ILE A 270 22.05 21.16 5.81
C ILE A 270 23.37 21.13 6.56
N ILE A 271 24.45 21.59 5.93
CA ILE A 271 25.81 21.55 6.47
C ILE A 271 26.33 22.96 6.62
N GLY A 272 26.83 23.33 7.79
CA GLY A 272 27.31 24.70 8.01
C GLY A 272 27.80 24.95 9.42
N TRP A 273 28.22 26.19 9.66
CA TRP A 273 28.72 26.60 10.98
C TRP A 273 27.58 26.74 11.98
N ALA A 274 27.72 26.14 13.16
CA ALA A 274 26.75 26.24 14.22
C ALA A 274 26.56 27.73 14.66
N PRO A 275 25.31 28.18 14.86
CA PRO A 275 24.04 27.42 14.84
C PRO A 275 23.30 27.37 13.48
N GLY A 276 23.93 27.83 12.39
CA GLY A 276 23.32 28.08 11.09
C GLY A 276 22.41 26.96 10.55
N PRO A 277 22.87 25.69 10.48
CA PRO A 277 22.03 24.59 9.96
C PRO A 277 20.69 24.43 10.67
N ASN A 278 20.64 24.62 11.99
CA ASN A 278 19.38 24.53 12.73
C ASN A 278 18.47 25.73 12.44
N LEU A 279 19.03 26.93 12.32
CA LEU A 279 18.25 28.12 11.98
C LEU A 279 17.58 28.02 10.60
N VAL A 280 18.20 27.30 9.66
CA VAL A 280 17.61 27.03 8.34
C VAL A 280 16.64 25.84 8.38
N ALA A 281 16.93 24.80 9.17
CA ALA A 281 16.11 23.59 9.24
C ALA A 281 14.75 23.82 9.92
N GLU A 282 14.68 24.64 10.98
CA GLU A 282 13.44 24.80 11.76
C GLU A 282 12.26 25.35 10.93
N PRO A 283 12.40 26.46 10.16
CA PRO A 283 11.31 26.93 9.30
C PRO A 283 10.86 25.87 8.27
N MET A 284 11.82 25.14 7.69
CA MET A 284 11.52 24.08 6.72
C MET A 284 10.73 22.92 7.36
N ARG A 285 11.00 22.57 8.62
CA ARG A 285 10.22 21.55 9.36
C ARG A 285 8.78 21.99 9.57
N VAL A 286 8.58 23.26 9.98
CA VAL A 286 7.24 23.83 10.17
C VAL A 286 6.46 23.82 8.86
N ASP A 287 7.09 24.21 7.74
CA ASP A 287 6.44 24.20 6.43
C ASP A 287 6.07 22.77 5.99
N ILE A 288 6.95 21.80 6.21
CA ILE A 288 6.68 20.38 5.93
C ILE A 288 5.52 19.85 6.78
N GLU A 289 5.49 20.16 8.08
CA GLU A 289 4.40 19.74 8.96
C GLU A 289 3.07 20.37 8.54
N ARG A 290 3.08 21.65 8.17
CA ARG A 290 1.91 22.35 7.65
C ARG A 290 1.40 21.72 6.36
N GLU A 291 2.30 21.38 5.44
CA GLU A 291 1.92 20.76 4.17
C GLU A 291 1.50 19.29 4.36
N LYS A 292 2.10 18.54 5.31
CA LYS A 292 1.60 17.22 5.76
C LYS A 292 0.17 17.32 6.26
N ALA A 293 -0.11 18.29 7.14
CA ALA A 293 -1.45 18.52 7.67
C ALA A 293 -2.44 18.90 6.57
N ALA A 294 -2.04 19.76 5.62
CA ALA A 294 -2.87 20.13 4.48
C ALA A 294 -3.11 18.95 3.51
N ALA A 295 -2.12 18.10 3.27
CA ALA A 295 -2.26 16.90 2.47
C ALA A 295 -3.19 15.87 3.14
N GLU A 296 -3.06 15.69 4.46
CA GLU A 296 -3.96 14.82 5.23
C GLU A 296 -5.39 15.37 5.23
N ALA A 297 -5.57 16.67 5.43
CA ALA A 297 -6.89 17.32 5.37
C ALA A 297 -7.54 17.13 3.99
N ARG A 298 -6.79 17.34 2.90
CA ARG A 298 -7.26 17.07 1.53
C ARG A 298 -7.63 15.59 1.34
N ARG A 299 -6.84 14.67 1.88
CA ARG A 299 -7.13 13.24 1.80
C ARG A 299 -8.43 12.90 2.54
N VAL A 300 -8.62 13.42 3.74
CA VAL A 300 -9.84 13.25 4.53
C VAL A 300 -11.04 13.85 3.81
N GLU A 301 -10.89 15.01 3.19
CA GLU A 301 -11.92 15.64 2.37
C GLU A 301 -12.27 14.78 1.15
N GLU A 302 -11.26 14.30 0.41
CA GLU A 302 -11.44 13.41 -0.74
C GLU A 302 -12.08 12.06 -0.36
N GLU A 303 -11.71 11.49 0.79
CA GLU A 303 -12.30 10.27 1.34
C GLU A 303 -13.76 10.48 1.76
N ASN A 304 -14.10 11.66 2.30
CA ASN A 304 -15.46 12.01 2.70
C ASN A 304 -16.32 12.55 1.54
N ARG A 305 -15.72 12.97 0.42
CA ARG A 305 -16.44 13.55 -0.72
C ARG A 305 -17.55 12.62 -1.27
N PRO A 306 -17.33 11.31 -1.48
CA PRO A 306 -18.41 10.39 -1.86
C PRO A 306 -19.57 10.36 -0.85
N TRP A 307 -19.26 10.46 0.45
CA TRP A 307 -20.26 10.55 1.51
C TRP A 307 -21.05 11.86 1.47
N MET A 308 -20.41 12.98 1.17
CA MET A 308 -21.11 14.25 0.97
C MET A 308 -22.12 14.18 -0.19
N TYR A 309 -21.76 13.55 -1.30
CA TYR A 309 -22.68 13.32 -2.42
C TYR A 309 -23.79 12.34 -2.06
N ALA A 310 -23.47 11.22 -1.39
CA ALA A 310 -24.46 10.22 -0.98
C ALA A 310 -25.48 10.80 0.01
N LEU A 311 -25.06 11.67 0.92
CA LEU A 311 -25.92 12.32 1.91
C LEU A 311 -26.58 13.60 1.41
N GLN A 312 -26.30 14.02 0.18
CA GLN A 312 -26.93 15.19 -0.42
C GLN A 312 -28.47 15.16 -0.29
N PRO A 313 -29.17 14.04 -0.56
CA PRO A 313 -30.62 13.96 -0.36
C PRO A 313 -31.06 14.17 1.10
N HIS A 314 -30.30 13.67 2.09
CA HIS A 314 -30.59 13.90 3.52
C HIS A 314 -30.53 15.40 3.86
N PHE A 315 -29.49 16.09 3.39
CA PHE A 315 -29.33 17.53 3.66
C PHE A 315 -30.44 18.37 3.02
N PHE A 316 -30.76 18.15 1.74
CA PHE A 316 -31.79 18.93 1.04
C PHE A 316 -33.21 18.58 1.48
N ALA A 317 -33.53 17.29 1.61
CA ALA A 317 -34.91 16.87 1.87
C ALA A 317 -35.30 17.07 3.33
N TYR A 318 -34.40 16.77 4.28
CA TYR A 318 -34.79 16.65 5.68
C TYR A 318 -34.32 17.83 6.55
N LEU A 319 -33.05 18.26 6.44
CA LEU A 319 -32.56 19.35 7.30
C LEU A 319 -33.15 20.72 6.90
N GLU A 320 -33.37 20.96 5.61
CA GLU A 320 -33.97 22.23 5.15
C GLU A 320 -35.48 22.30 5.42
N HIS A 321 -36.20 21.17 5.41
CA HIS A 321 -37.66 21.10 5.52
C HIS A 321 -38.12 20.48 6.84
N ARG A 322 -37.27 20.53 7.87
CA ARG A 322 -37.49 19.84 9.15
C ARG A 322 -38.90 20.13 9.67
N PRO A 323 -39.79 19.12 9.75
CA PRO A 323 -41.10 19.34 10.36
C PRO A 323 -40.86 19.84 11.78
N PRO A 324 -41.62 20.85 12.25
CA PRO A 324 -41.45 21.37 13.60
C PRO A 324 -41.54 20.20 14.57
N LEU A 325 -40.50 20.03 15.39
CA LEU A 325 -40.53 19.05 16.46
C LEU A 325 -41.70 19.41 17.36
N ALA A 326 -42.80 18.67 17.23
CA ALA A 326 -43.81 18.68 18.26
C ALA A 326 -43.09 18.28 19.56
N SER A 327 -43.40 18.96 20.67
CA SER A 327 -42.83 18.74 22.01
C SER A 327 -43.16 17.36 22.59
N ASP A 328 -43.49 16.41 21.74
CA ASP A 328 -44.02 15.11 22.06
C ASP A 328 -42.87 14.17 22.43
N ALA A 329 -43.19 13.27 23.35
CA ALA A 329 -42.32 12.18 23.75
C ALA A 329 -41.80 11.42 22.52
N PHE A 330 -40.57 10.91 22.62
CA PHE A 330 -39.95 10.12 21.57
C PHE A 330 -40.77 8.84 21.29
N ASP A 331 -41.46 8.82 20.16
CA ASP A 331 -42.15 7.65 19.61
C ASP A 331 -41.33 7.06 18.43
N LEU A 332 -41.21 5.72 18.39
CA LEU A 332 -40.57 4.96 17.31
C LEU A 332 -41.22 5.23 15.95
N ARG A 333 -42.50 5.60 15.91
CA ARG A 333 -43.19 5.97 14.67
C ARG A 333 -42.59 7.18 13.97
N HIS A 334 -41.89 8.06 14.70
CA HIS A 334 -41.16 9.17 14.10
C HIS A 334 -39.94 8.72 13.29
N LEU A 335 -39.48 7.48 13.49
CA LEU A 335 -38.34 6.90 12.78
C LEU A 335 -38.73 6.27 11.44
N VAL A 336 -40.02 6.10 11.17
CA VAL A 336 -40.53 5.55 9.90
C VAL A 336 -39.99 6.36 8.74
N GLY A 337 -39.49 5.65 7.73
CA GLY A 337 -38.87 6.28 6.56
C GLY A 337 -37.70 5.50 5.97
N TRP A 338 -37.10 6.12 4.96
CA TRP A 338 -35.90 5.62 4.28
C TRP A 338 -34.64 6.30 4.84
N TRP A 339 -33.63 5.49 5.16
CA TRP A 339 -32.38 5.92 5.74
C TRP A 339 -31.18 5.41 4.94
N ILE A 340 -30.13 6.23 4.86
CA ILE A 340 -28.81 5.82 4.37
C ILE A 340 -27.96 5.41 5.56
N VAL A 341 -27.24 4.30 5.43
CA VAL A 341 -26.38 3.76 6.47
C VAL A 341 -24.91 3.97 6.11
N LYS A 342 -24.13 4.59 6.99
CA LYS A 342 -22.67 4.67 6.90
C LYS A 342 -22.03 3.64 7.81
N CYS A 343 -21.30 2.68 7.25
CA CYS A 343 -20.60 1.68 8.05
C CYS A 343 -19.13 1.53 7.60
N PRO A 344 -18.19 2.25 8.24
CA PRO A 344 -16.80 2.31 7.80
C PRO A 344 -16.08 0.96 7.76
N ALA A 345 -16.47 0.02 8.64
CA ALA A 345 -15.88 -1.31 8.64
C ALA A 345 -16.26 -2.07 7.36
N THR A 346 -17.52 -1.99 6.93
CA THR A 346 -17.99 -2.64 5.70
C THR A 346 -17.40 -1.99 4.45
N GLU A 347 -17.29 -0.66 4.44
CA GLU A 347 -16.70 0.10 3.32
C GLU A 347 -15.22 -0.24 3.11
N LYS A 348 -14.43 -0.23 4.19
CA LYS A 348 -12.98 -0.43 4.12
C LYS A 348 -12.60 -1.84 3.72
N GLN A 349 -13.35 -2.85 4.15
CA GLN A 349 -12.98 -4.25 3.96
C GLN A 349 -13.68 -4.91 2.76
N TRP A 350 -14.91 -4.51 2.41
CA TRP A 350 -15.68 -5.12 1.33
C TRP A 350 -16.06 -4.15 0.20
N GLY A 351 -15.57 -2.90 0.22
CA GLY A 351 -15.75 -1.96 -0.88
C GLY A 351 -17.17 -1.41 -1.01
N GLY A 352 -17.91 -1.35 0.11
CA GLY A 352 -19.22 -0.70 0.16
C GLY A 352 -19.15 0.73 -0.39
N VAL A 353 -20.01 1.03 -1.36
CA VAL A 353 -20.11 2.37 -1.96
C VAL A 353 -21.04 3.23 -1.08
N PRO A 354 -20.64 4.46 -0.72
CA PRO A 354 -21.49 5.38 0.02
C PRO A 354 -22.86 5.57 -0.64
N GLY A 355 -23.93 5.46 0.15
CA GLY A 355 -25.32 5.56 -0.31
C GLY A 355 -25.98 4.24 -0.74
N ASN A 356 -25.21 3.15 -0.93
CA ASN A 356 -25.81 1.85 -1.25
C ASN A 356 -26.37 1.11 -0.04
N MET A 357 -25.83 1.37 1.14
CA MET A 357 -26.32 0.75 2.38
C MET A 357 -27.54 1.53 2.88
N THR A 358 -28.62 0.82 3.18
CA THR A 358 -29.93 1.42 3.48
C THR A 358 -30.62 0.73 4.65
N LEU A 359 -31.48 1.49 5.32
CA LEU A 359 -32.38 1.02 6.37
C LEU A 359 -33.75 1.64 6.12
N ASP A 360 -34.75 0.83 5.84
CA ASP A 360 -36.13 1.26 5.54
C ASP A 360 -37.05 0.86 6.69
N ILE A 361 -37.39 1.80 7.56
CA ILE A 361 -38.22 1.57 8.75
C ILE A 361 -39.69 1.72 8.38
N VAL A 362 -40.50 0.71 8.69
CA VAL A 362 -41.94 0.65 8.38
C VAL A 362 -42.78 0.50 9.67
N ASP A 363 -43.95 1.16 9.73
CA ASP A 363 -44.94 1.02 10.83
C ASP A 363 -45.93 -0.15 10.61
N GLN A 364 -45.66 -1.00 9.61
CA GLN A 364 -46.50 -2.14 9.29
C GLN A 364 -45.70 -3.44 9.37
N PRO A 365 -46.23 -4.47 10.05
CA PRO A 365 -47.49 -4.47 10.79
C PRO A 365 -47.42 -3.61 12.06
N THR A 366 -48.51 -2.93 12.39
CA THR A 366 -48.56 -2.02 13.55
C THR A 366 -48.53 -2.85 14.83
N SER A 367 -47.37 -2.87 15.49
CA SER A 367 -47.19 -3.50 16.79
C SER A 367 -47.10 -2.42 17.87
N ARG A 368 -47.67 -2.69 19.05
CA ARG A 368 -47.47 -1.84 20.23
C ARG A 368 -46.07 -1.98 20.83
N PHE A 369 -45.33 -3.01 20.43
CA PHE A 369 -44.02 -3.34 20.98
C PHE A 369 -42.87 -2.68 20.22
N GLY A 370 -43.05 -2.31 18.95
CA GLY A 370 -42.03 -1.65 18.16
C GLY A 370 -42.33 -1.64 16.67
N VAL A 371 -41.30 -1.38 15.88
CA VAL A 371 -41.36 -1.29 14.41
C VAL A 371 -40.38 -2.28 13.78
N GLN A 372 -40.52 -2.52 12.48
CA GLN A 372 -39.60 -3.36 11.72
C GLN A 372 -38.95 -2.56 10.60
N ALA A 373 -37.80 -3.02 10.11
CA ALA A 373 -37.08 -2.37 9.05
C ALA A 373 -36.46 -3.37 8.08
N ALA A 374 -36.48 -3.04 6.79
CA ALA A 374 -35.62 -3.71 5.81
C ALA A 374 -34.21 -3.13 5.93
N MET A 375 -33.20 -3.97 6.04
CA MET A 375 -31.81 -3.54 6.13
C MET A 375 -30.98 -4.08 4.96
N ASP A 376 -30.05 -3.26 4.49
CA ASP A 376 -29.05 -3.61 3.49
C ASP A 376 -27.73 -2.95 3.88
N PHE A 377 -26.82 -3.73 4.46
CA PHE A 377 -25.48 -3.30 4.86
C PHE A 377 -24.43 -3.68 3.81
N HIS A 378 -24.84 -3.98 2.58
CA HIS A 378 -24.02 -4.47 1.46
C HIS A 378 -23.39 -5.86 1.66
N LEU A 379 -22.88 -6.16 2.86
CA LEU A 379 -22.39 -7.48 3.25
C LEU A 379 -23.53 -8.42 3.62
N MET A 380 -24.60 -7.86 4.19
CA MET A 380 -25.79 -8.59 4.61
C MET A 380 -27.04 -7.77 4.32
N HIS A 381 -28.13 -8.47 4.04
CA HIS A 381 -29.44 -7.88 3.86
C HIS A 381 -30.46 -8.71 4.63
N GLY A 382 -31.52 -8.06 5.13
CA GLY A 382 -32.48 -8.77 5.97
C GLY A 382 -33.50 -7.87 6.62
N THR A 383 -34.01 -8.35 7.76
CA THR A 383 -35.01 -7.64 8.56
C THR A 383 -34.43 -7.31 9.92
N MET A 384 -34.76 -6.11 10.41
CA MET A 384 -34.37 -5.62 11.73
C MET A 384 -35.63 -5.25 12.51
N LEU A 385 -35.75 -5.72 13.74
CA LEU A 385 -36.76 -5.34 14.71
C LEU A 385 -36.20 -4.21 15.57
N LEU A 386 -37.03 -3.20 15.84
CA LEU A 386 -36.65 -2.01 16.60
C LEU A 386 -37.64 -1.77 17.73
N ALA A 387 -37.15 -1.63 18.96
CA ALA A 387 -37.98 -1.38 20.13
C ALA A 387 -37.32 -0.39 21.11
N SER A 388 -38.11 0.24 21.97
CA SER A 388 -37.63 1.26 22.91
C SER A 388 -36.92 0.64 24.13
N THR A 389 -37.18 -0.64 24.43
CA THR A 389 -36.55 -1.38 25.52
C THR A 389 -36.24 -2.81 25.08
N THR A 390 -35.32 -3.48 25.78
CA THR A 390 -35.02 -4.90 25.55
C THR A 390 -36.24 -5.79 25.75
N ASP A 391 -37.06 -5.50 26.76
CA ASP A 391 -38.28 -6.27 27.04
C ASP A 391 -39.33 -6.14 25.94
N THR A 392 -39.44 -4.95 25.32
CA THR A 392 -40.35 -4.76 24.19
C THR A 392 -39.80 -5.37 22.91
N LEU A 393 -38.47 -5.40 22.75
CA LEU A 393 -37.80 -6.12 21.67
C LEU A 393 -38.06 -7.63 21.73
N ASP A 394 -37.89 -8.24 22.91
CA ASP A 394 -38.16 -9.67 23.14
C ASP A 394 -39.61 -10.03 22.76
N ARG A 395 -40.58 -9.22 23.20
CA ARG A 395 -42.00 -9.41 22.87
C ARG A 395 -42.29 -9.21 21.39
N LEU A 396 -41.57 -8.29 20.74
CA LEU A 396 -41.70 -8.07 19.30
C LEU A 396 -41.20 -9.30 18.54
N GLY A 397 -40.06 -9.88 18.95
CA GLY A 397 -39.55 -11.15 18.42
C GLY A 397 -40.53 -12.31 18.59
N GLU A 398 -41.07 -12.50 19.80
CA GLU A 398 -42.10 -13.52 20.09
C GLU A 398 -43.36 -13.33 19.23
N TRP A 399 -43.78 -12.08 19.04
CA TRP A 399 -44.96 -11.74 18.25
C TRP A 399 -44.78 -12.11 16.78
N PHE A 400 -43.60 -11.87 16.20
CA PHE A 400 -43.28 -12.26 14.82
C PHE A 400 -43.07 -13.78 14.66
N ALA A 401 -42.53 -14.46 15.67
CA ALA A 401 -42.42 -15.92 15.68
C ALA A 401 -43.81 -16.60 15.73
N GLY A 402 -44.76 -16.04 16.47
CA GLY A 402 -46.12 -16.60 16.60
C GLY A 402 -46.96 -16.60 15.33
N PHE A 403 -46.65 -15.73 14.35
CA PHE A 403 -47.38 -15.65 13.08
C PHE A 403 -47.26 -16.90 12.19
N GLU A 404 -46.31 -17.79 12.47
CA GLU A 404 -46.07 -19.00 11.67
C GLU A 404 -47.08 -20.14 11.91
N THR A 405 -47.68 -20.22 13.10
CA THR A 405 -48.37 -21.46 13.52
C THR A 405 -49.77 -21.67 12.92
N ASP A 406 -50.41 -20.63 12.36
CA ASP A 406 -51.79 -20.71 11.87
C ASP A 406 -51.93 -20.82 10.34
N PHE A 407 -50.83 -20.82 9.58
CA PHE A 407 -50.85 -21.09 8.14
C PHE A 407 -50.72 -22.59 7.88
N GLU A 408 -51.77 -23.36 8.21
CA GLU A 408 -51.85 -24.76 7.78
C GLU A 408 -51.68 -24.83 6.25
N PRO A 409 -50.72 -25.62 5.72
CA PRO A 409 -50.54 -25.79 4.30
C PRO A 409 -51.84 -26.36 3.72
N MET A 410 -52.50 -25.56 2.87
CA MET A 410 -53.76 -25.93 2.23
C MET A 410 -53.66 -27.36 1.65
N PRO A 411 -54.51 -28.31 2.08
CA PRO A 411 -54.53 -29.63 1.49
C PRO A 411 -54.83 -29.50 -0.01
N GLY A 412 -54.16 -30.35 -0.80
CA GLY A 412 -54.15 -30.33 -2.25
C GLY A 412 -55.53 -30.31 -2.94
N PRO A 413 -55.54 -30.07 -4.25
CA PRO A 413 -56.69 -29.59 -5.00
C PRO A 413 -57.72 -30.70 -5.30
N GLU A 414 -58.28 -31.37 -4.30
CA GLU A 414 -59.44 -32.24 -4.52
C GLU A 414 -60.45 -32.10 -3.38
N GLY A 415 -61.51 -31.32 -3.64
CA GLY A 415 -62.75 -31.49 -2.90
C GLY A 415 -63.38 -30.22 -2.34
N ARG A 416 -64.34 -29.69 -3.10
CA ARG A 416 -65.53 -28.94 -2.65
C ARG A 416 -65.32 -27.54 -2.07
N ARG A 417 -65.84 -26.56 -2.82
CA ARG A 417 -66.17 -25.19 -2.42
C ARG A 417 -66.83 -25.14 -1.03
N ARG A 418 -66.05 -24.90 0.02
CA ARG A 418 -66.53 -24.34 1.29
C ARG A 418 -66.08 -22.89 1.37
N LYS A 419 -67.01 -22.00 1.72
CA LYS A 419 -66.77 -20.57 1.95
C LYS A 419 -65.66 -20.44 3.00
N LYS A 420 -64.49 -19.92 2.61
CA LYS A 420 -63.38 -19.67 3.53
C LYS A 420 -63.81 -18.56 4.52
N PRO A 421 -63.74 -18.79 5.85
CA PRO A 421 -63.84 -17.70 6.81
C PRO A 421 -62.62 -16.78 6.67
N ALA A 422 -62.82 -15.47 6.84
CA ALA A 422 -61.74 -14.49 6.82
C ALA A 422 -60.65 -14.87 7.83
N PRO A 423 -59.35 -14.61 7.52
CA PRO A 423 -58.27 -14.82 8.47
C PRO A 423 -58.56 -13.99 9.72
N LYS A 424 -58.80 -14.66 10.85
CA LYS A 424 -58.94 -14.00 12.14
C LYS A 424 -57.54 -13.60 12.57
N MET A 425 -57.31 -12.30 12.78
CA MET A 425 -56.09 -11.85 13.45
C MET A 425 -55.87 -12.64 14.74
N PRO A 426 -54.60 -12.91 15.12
CA PRO A 426 -54.27 -13.60 16.36
C PRO A 426 -55.04 -12.95 17.50
N ARG A 427 -55.87 -13.74 18.18
CA ARG A 427 -56.61 -13.31 19.38
C ARG A 427 -55.56 -12.82 20.37
N GLU A 428 -55.66 -11.54 20.78
CA GLU A 428 -54.80 -10.93 21.80
C GLU A 428 -54.46 -11.97 22.87
N LEU A 429 -53.19 -12.41 22.88
CA LEU A 429 -52.69 -13.34 23.88
C LEU A 429 -53.03 -12.75 25.24
N LYS A 430 -53.87 -13.47 26.00
CA LYS A 430 -54.28 -13.10 27.34
C LYS A 430 -53.03 -12.73 28.13
N GLU A 431 -52.98 -11.49 28.60
CA GLU A 431 -51.92 -10.94 29.45
C GLU A 431 -51.78 -11.76 30.74
N THR A 432 -51.09 -12.89 30.66
CA THR A 432 -50.68 -13.65 31.84
C THR A 432 -49.46 -12.94 32.44
N SER A 433 -49.67 -12.44 33.67
CA SER A 433 -48.75 -11.76 34.59
C SER A 433 -47.26 -11.85 34.24
N MET A 434 -46.69 -10.71 33.85
CA MET A 434 -45.28 -10.50 33.55
C MET A 434 -44.44 -10.50 34.82
N ILE A 435 -43.41 -11.34 34.86
CA ILE A 435 -42.24 -11.10 35.73
C ILE A 435 -41.38 -10.10 34.97
N VAL A 436 -41.54 -8.81 35.27
CA VAL A 436 -40.63 -7.76 34.78
C VAL A 436 -39.26 -8.05 35.37
N ARG A 437 -38.29 -8.42 34.53
CA ARG A 437 -36.90 -8.49 34.96
C ARG A 437 -36.45 -7.04 35.17
N PRO A 438 -35.96 -6.64 36.35
CA PRO A 438 -35.41 -5.31 36.54
C PRO A 438 -34.21 -5.15 35.58
N SER A 439 -34.39 -4.38 34.52
CA SER A 439 -33.27 -3.92 33.71
C SER A 439 -32.48 -2.93 34.56
N GLU A 440 -31.20 -3.22 34.82
CA GLU A 440 -30.35 -2.45 35.75
C GLU A 440 -29.96 -1.06 35.20
N GLU A 441 -30.21 -0.77 33.92
CA GLU A 441 -29.87 0.51 33.31
C GLU A 441 -31.12 1.36 33.04
N ALA A 442 -31.11 2.60 33.56
CA ALA A 442 -32.11 3.58 33.22
C ALA A 442 -32.15 3.80 31.68
N PRO A 443 -33.34 3.79 31.05
CA PRO A 443 -33.45 3.90 29.60
C PRO A 443 -32.87 5.23 29.13
N LYS A 444 -31.81 5.17 28.32
CA LYS A 444 -31.26 6.36 27.67
C LYS A 444 -32.29 6.89 26.68
N LEU A 445 -32.66 8.17 26.82
CA LEU A 445 -33.58 8.82 25.89
C LEU A 445 -32.99 8.78 24.47
N GLY A 446 -33.78 8.31 23.50
CA GLY A 446 -33.37 8.21 22.09
C GLY A 446 -32.64 6.91 21.72
N ARG A 447 -32.35 6.04 22.70
CA ARG A 447 -31.83 4.70 22.43
C ARG A 447 -32.94 3.77 21.95
N VAL A 448 -32.70 3.12 20.83
CA VAL A 448 -33.55 2.08 20.26
C VAL A 448 -32.76 0.79 20.23
N TYR A 449 -33.31 -0.26 20.82
CA TYR A 449 -32.70 -1.59 20.81
C TYR A 449 -33.10 -2.31 19.52
N VAL A 450 -32.15 -3.03 18.94
CA VAL A 450 -32.37 -3.73 17.68
C VAL A 450 -32.02 -5.21 17.79
N GLU A 451 -32.80 -6.02 17.09
CA GLU A 451 -32.51 -7.42 16.80
C GLU A 451 -32.62 -7.59 15.30
N TRP A 452 -31.70 -8.33 14.68
CA TRP A 452 -31.70 -8.48 13.24
C TRP A 452 -31.50 -9.93 12.80
N MET A 453 -32.09 -10.26 11.66
CA MET A 453 -31.87 -11.51 10.95
C MET A 453 -31.68 -11.20 9.48
N GLY A 454 -30.73 -11.88 8.84
CA GLY A 454 -30.38 -11.58 7.46
C GLY A 454 -29.62 -12.70 6.79
N ARG A 455 -29.31 -12.48 5.52
CA ARG A 455 -28.48 -13.36 4.70
C ARG A 455 -27.21 -12.65 4.31
N GLN A 456 -26.12 -13.41 4.22
CA GLN A 456 -24.90 -12.91 3.61
C GLN A 456 -25.13 -12.71 2.10
N VAL A 457 -24.74 -11.55 1.59
CA VAL A 457 -24.80 -11.26 0.16
C VAL A 457 -23.79 -12.14 -0.58
N GLY A 458 -24.29 -13.01 -1.47
CA GLY A 458 -23.48 -13.89 -2.32
C GLY A 458 -23.71 -15.38 -2.06
N GLU A 459 -23.71 -15.80 -0.79
CA GLU A 459 -23.93 -17.21 -0.40
C GLU A 459 -25.40 -17.49 -0.11
N GLY A 460 -26.14 -16.49 0.41
CA GLY A 460 -27.57 -16.61 0.69
C GLY A 460 -27.90 -17.39 1.96
N ASP A 461 -26.88 -17.86 2.68
CA ASP A 461 -27.00 -18.48 3.98
C ASP A 461 -27.52 -17.48 5.01
N VAL A 462 -28.40 -17.98 5.88
CA VAL A 462 -29.00 -17.17 6.94
C VAL A 462 -28.01 -17.09 8.09
N GLU A 463 -27.70 -15.87 8.49
CA GLU A 463 -26.75 -15.57 9.57
C GLU A 463 -27.46 -15.68 10.93
N ILE A 464 -27.08 -16.70 11.68
CA ILE A 464 -27.60 -16.99 13.01
C ILE A 464 -26.39 -17.09 13.96
N ASP A 465 -26.32 -16.21 14.96
CA ASP A 465 -25.34 -16.35 16.05
C ASP A 465 -25.65 -17.60 16.90
N GLU A 466 -24.68 -18.13 17.64
CA GLU A 466 -24.86 -19.31 18.51
C GLU A 466 -25.94 -19.07 19.59
N ASP A 467 -26.07 -17.82 20.07
CA ASP A 467 -27.12 -17.40 21.00
C ASP A 467 -28.44 -17.02 20.28
N ASN A 468 -28.46 -17.16 18.95
CA ASN A 468 -29.59 -16.93 18.05
C ASN A 468 -30.21 -15.52 18.15
N ARG A 469 -29.43 -14.53 18.57
CA ARG A 469 -29.90 -13.15 18.76
C ARG A 469 -28.84 -12.15 18.31
N ASN A 470 -28.83 -11.82 17.02
CA ASN A 470 -27.99 -10.73 16.54
C ASN A 470 -28.57 -9.40 17.06
N THR A 471 -27.99 -8.87 18.12
CA THR A 471 -28.53 -7.70 18.83
C THR A 471 -27.64 -6.46 18.69
N GLY A 472 -28.23 -5.31 18.96
CA GLY A 472 -27.55 -4.02 18.94
C GLY A 472 -28.41 -2.90 19.52
N CYS A 473 -27.96 -1.68 19.34
CA CYS A 473 -28.76 -0.48 19.59
C CYS A 473 -28.40 0.66 18.63
N ILE A 474 -29.33 1.59 18.46
CA ILE A 474 -29.15 2.85 17.73
C ILE A 474 -29.50 3.99 18.67
N ASP A 475 -28.54 4.86 18.93
CA ASP A 475 -28.71 6.08 19.72
C ASP A 475 -29.04 7.23 18.75
N PHE A 476 -30.32 7.60 18.66
CA PHE A 476 -30.80 8.69 17.82
C PHE A 476 -30.60 10.04 18.50
N ASP A 477 -30.18 11.04 17.73
CA ASP A 477 -30.17 12.42 18.17
C ASP A 477 -31.61 12.89 18.40
N LEU A 478 -31.94 13.21 19.67
CA LEU A 478 -33.28 13.62 20.07
C LEU A 478 -33.68 14.98 19.49
N GLU A 479 -32.70 15.83 19.20
CA GLU A 479 -32.97 17.10 18.55
C GLU A 479 -33.43 16.80 17.13
N THR A 480 -32.58 16.21 16.29
CA THR A 480 -32.90 16.06 14.85
C THR A 480 -33.84 14.92 14.52
N ARG A 481 -33.78 13.83 15.29
CA ARG A 481 -34.40 12.51 15.00
C ARG A 481 -34.10 12.01 13.59
N ALA A 482 -33.03 12.54 12.99
CA ALA A 482 -32.67 12.34 11.59
C ALA A 482 -31.32 11.64 11.43
N VAL A 483 -30.56 11.60 12.52
CA VAL A 483 -29.23 11.01 12.59
C VAL A 483 -29.21 10.10 13.82
N GLY A 484 -28.62 8.92 13.67
CA GLY A 484 -28.40 8.00 14.77
C GLY A 484 -27.06 7.30 14.64
N MET A 485 -26.48 6.94 15.78
CA MET A 485 -25.27 6.12 15.85
C MET A 485 -25.65 4.73 16.35
N GLY A 486 -25.44 3.73 15.49
CA GLY A 486 -25.73 2.33 15.75
C GLY A 486 -24.51 1.51 16.13
N THR A 487 -24.73 0.52 16.97
CA THR A 487 -23.79 -0.56 17.25
C THR A 487 -24.54 -1.88 17.17
N MET A 488 -23.99 -2.89 16.51
CA MET A 488 -24.56 -4.24 16.52
C MET A 488 -23.48 -5.31 16.47
N VAL A 489 -23.77 -6.49 17.01
CA VAL A 489 -22.86 -7.63 16.92
C VAL A 489 -23.09 -8.36 15.61
N TYR A 490 -22.00 -8.64 14.90
CA TYR A 490 -22.00 -9.54 13.74
C TYR A 490 -20.84 -10.51 13.87
N ALA A 491 -21.08 -11.58 14.64
CA ALA A 491 -20.04 -12.44 15.20
C ALA A 491 -19.24 -13.18 14.13
N SER A 492 -19.90 -13.65 13.05
CA SER A 492 -19.25 -14.40 11.95
C SER A 492 -18.19 -13.59 11.22
N PHE A 493 -18.37 -12.28 11.08
CA PHE A 493 -17.44 -11.42 10.35
C PHE A 493 -16.48 -10.60 11.23
N PHE A 494 -16.95 -10.07 12.35
CA PHE A 494 -16.17 -9.13 13.17
C PHE A 494 -15.79 -9.71 14.55
N GLY A 495 -16.33 -10.87 14.90
CA GLY A 495 -16.19 -11.47 16.22
C GLY A 495 -17.09 -10.80 17.27
N ARG A 496 -17.36 -11.51 18.37
CA ARG A 496 -18.26 -11.03 19.45
C ARG A 496 -17.74 -9.81 20.20
N HIS A 497 -16.43 -9.64 20.25
CA HIS A 497 -15.79 -8.58 21.05
C HIS A 497 -15.66 -7.24 20.31
N LYS A 498 -16.06 -7.18 19.04
CA LYS A 498 -15.93 -5.99 18.22
C LYS A 498 -17.27 -5.66 17.55
N PRO A 499 -18.14 -4.90 18.24
CA PRO A 499 -19.39 -4.49 17.63
C PRO A 499 -19.13 -3.65 16.38
N LEU A 500 -20.01 -3.82 15.40
CA LEU A 500 -20.03 -3.06 14.17
C LEU A 500 -20.65 -1.69 14.45
N GLU A 501 -19.84 -0.64 14.33
CA GLU A 501 -20.30 0.75 14.45
C GLU A 501 -20.81 1.26 13.10
N PHE A 502 -21.96 1.92 13.12
CA PHE A 502 -22.56 2.53 11.94
C PHE A 502 -23.33 3.80 12.28
N TRP A 503 -23.60 4.62 11.27
CA TRP A 503 -24.45 5.81 11.37
C TRP A 503 -25.63 5.67 10.42
N VAL A 504 -26.78 6.22 10.81
CA VAL A 504 -27.98 6.27 9.98
C VAL A 504 -28.39 7.71 9.73
N TYR A 505 -28.80 8.02 8.50
CA TYR A 505 -29.20 9.36 8.07
C TYR A 505 -30.55 9.31 7.35
N LYS A 506 -31.57 9.98 7.89
CA LYS A 506 -32.94 9.95 7.37
C LYS A 506 -33.07 10.74 6.08
N VAL A 507 -33.48 10.09 4.99
CA VAL A 507 -33.63 10.75 3.69
C VAL A 507 -35.09 11.09 3.38
N SER A 508 -36.02 10.23 3.79
CA SER A 508 -37.45 10.41 3.54
C SER A 508 -38.27 9.82 4.67
N ASP A 509 -39.48 10.34 4.90
CA ASP A 509 -40.49 9.72 5.79
C ASP A 509 -41.19 8.52 5.14
N HIS A 510 -40.92 8.25 3.85
CA HIS A 510 -41.49 7.13 3.12
C HIS A 510 -40.43 6.04 2.92
N PRO A 511 -40.63 4.84 3.50
CA PRO A 511 -39.73 3.71 3.27
C PRO A 511 -39.80 3.28 1.80
N LEU A 512 -38.65 2.95 1.20
CA LEU A 512 -38.56 2.48 -0.19
C LEU A 512 -38.74 0.97 -0.31
N ARG A 513 -38.37 0.22 0.74
CA ARG A 513 -38.41 -1.24 0.77
C ARG A 513 -39.29 -1.70 1.93
N LEU A 514 -40.01 -2.80 1.69
CA LEU A 514 -40.68 -3.53 2.75
C LEU A 514 -39.73 -4.61 3.27
N PRO A 515 -39.68 -4.84 4.60
CA PRO A 515 -38.91 -5.94 5.16
C PRO A 515 -39.45 -7.28 4.67
N GLU A 516 -38.53 -8.26 4.56
CA GLU A 516 -38.92 -9.64 4.34
C GLU A 516 -39.64 -10.18 5.58
N VAL A 517 -40.43 -11.24 5.39
CA VAL A 517 -41.10 -11.87 6.53
C VAL A 517 -40.04 -12.45 7.45
N TRP A 518 -40.11 -12.13 8.75
CA TRP A 518 -39.13 -12.57 9.76
C TRP A 518 -38.87 -14.09 9.73
N SER A 519 -39.92 -14.88 9.53
CA SER A 519 -39.87 -16.34 9.40
C SER A 519 -39.01 -16.85 8.24
N ASN A 520 -38.75 -16.04 7.22
CA ASN A 520 -37.87 -16.44 6.11
C ASN A 520 -36.41 -16.64 6.55
N PHE A 521 -36.05 -16.17 7.74
CA PHE A 521 -34.73 -16.32 8.35
C PHE A 521 -34.73 -17.33 9.50
N CYS A 522 -35.89 -17.87 9.90
CA CYS A 522 -35.88 -18.98 10.84
C CYS A 522 -35.32 -20.21 10.13
N PRO A 523 -34.32 -20.90 10.73
CA PRO A 523 -33.82 -22.14 10.15
C PRO A 523 -35.01 -23.08 10.10
N ARG A 524 -35.48 -23.39 8.88
CA ARG A 524 -36.50 -24.42 8.71
C ARG A 524 -35.96 -25.64 9.42
N GLU A 525 -36.67 -26.14 10.42
CA GLU A 525 -36.43 -27.48 10.96
C GLU A 525 -36.53 -28.42 9.76
N SER A 526 -35.39 -28.65 9.14
CA SER A 526 -35.30 -29.50 8.00
C SER A 526 -35.57 -30.86 8.58
N GLY A 527 -36.79 -31.35 8.38
CA GLY A 527 -37.21 -32.71 8.74
C GLY A 527 -36.38 -33.80 8.06
N PHE A 528 -35.26 -33.45 7.42
CA PHE A 528 -34.14 -34.34 7.19
C PHE A 528 -33.52 -34.69 8.53
N GLY A 529 -34.08 -35.73 9.15
CA GLY A 529 -33.42 -36.44 10.22
C GLY A 529 -31.98 -36.75 9.80
N TYR A 530 -31.03 -36.06 10.44
CA TYR A 530 -29.64 -36.46 10.51
C TYR A 530 -29.62 -37.88 11.10
N GLN A 531 -29.67 -38.90 10.25
CA GLN A 531 -29.29 -40.25 10.64
C GLN A 531 -27.79 -40.21 10.92
N GLY A 532 -27.46 -40.18 12.21
CA GLY A 532 -26.09 -40.09 12.67
C GLY A 532 -25.20 -41.18 12.06
N PHE A 533 -24.07 -40.75 11.52
CA PHE A 533 -22.90 -41.61 11.48
C PHE A 533 -22.40 -41.75 12.92
N ARG A 534 -22.50 -42.99 13.43
CA ARG A 534 -21.98 -43.44 14.72
C ARG A 534 -20.47 -43.39 14.77
#